data_AF-A0A1Y1Y0B4-F1
#
_entry.id   AF-A0A1Y1Y0B4-F1
#
_cell.length_a   1.000
_cell.length_b   1.000
_cell.length_c   1.000
_cell.angle_alpha   90.00
_cell.angle_beta   90.00
_cell.angle_gamma   90.00
#
_symmetry.space_group_name_H-M   'P 1'
#
loop_
_entity.id
_entity.type
_entity.pdbx_description
1 polymer ?
#
loop_
_entity_poly.entity_id
_entity_poly.type
_entity_poly.pdbx_seq_one_letter_code
_entity_poly.pdbx_strand_id
1 'polypeptide(L)'
;MRLSKRFVYSGIATVVTAAVVTGAWWWYSSDSSDDESSDAEITDSLNSGGPAGHPIHKPRLTLSGNELLFDRELHILPESWKYLDKLRHQFDVYLILTVQDQEQADSIKNELQHANFFSLLDIQKLLFSQTTEGRGHMVRHIEPYIHIDSDIAIVEKVAPFIPRCIYLDQNASALVETEAVFKRNNVEHLQRLADSSLLK
;
A
#
# COMPACT_ATOMS: atom_id res chain seq x y z
N MET A 1 -44.07 47.68 -26.74
CA MET A 1 -43.28 46.71 -25.95
C MET A 1 -43.17 45.46 -26.83
N ARG A 2 -42.04 45.01 -27.39
CA ARG A 2 -40.62 44.95 -26.92
C ARG A 2 -40.53 44.31 -25.52
N LEU A 3 -39.81 43.21 -25.27
CA LEU A 3 -38.82 42.47 -26.08
C LEU A 3 -39.07 40.94 -26.07
N SER A 4 -38.67 40.26 -27.15
CA SER A 4 -38.30 38.85 -27.14
C SER A 4 -36.81 38.67 -26.81
N LYS A 5 -36.44 37.59 -26.14
CA LYS A 5 -35.03 37.16 -25.97
C LYS A 5 -34.88 35.75 -26.53
N ARG A 6 -34.31 35.63 -27.74
CA ARG A 6 -33.74 34.39 -28.26
C ARG A 6 -32.26 34.38 -27.88
N PHE A 7 -31.81 33.36 -27.17
CA PHE A 7 -30.38 33.13 -26.99
C PHE A 7 -29.79 32.56 -28.28
N VAL A 8 -28.73 33.18 -28.77
CA VAL A 8 -27.95 32.72 -29.92
C VAL A 8 -26.65 32.16 -29.36
N TYR A 9 -26.40 30.87 -29.56
CA TYR A 9 -25.06 30.30 -29.44
C TYR A 9 -24.46 30.17 -30.85
N SER A 10 -23.27 30.74 -31.00
CA SER A 10 -22.44 30.73 -32.21
C SER A 10 -21.07 30.20 -31.81
N GLY A 11 -20.46 29.29 -32.57
CA GLY A 11 -19.11 28.79 -32.27
C GLY A 11 -18.75 27.47 -32.94
N ILE A 12 -18.06 27.56 -34.08
CA ILE A 12 -17.68 26.47 -35.01
C ILE A 12 -16.28 26.85 -35.56
N ALA A 13 -15.27 25.99 -35.73
CA ALA A 13 -15.25 24.53 -35.84
C ALA A 13 -14.01 23.83 -35.21
N THR A 14 -13.97 22.50 -35.40
CA THR A 14 -12.81 21.62 -35.72
C THR A 14 -11.58 22.31 -36.35
N VAL A 15 -10.32 21.79 -36.30
CA VAL A 15 -9.82 20.46 -36.74
C VAL A 15 -8.43 20.10 -36.14
N VAL A 16 -8.30 18.83 -35.74
CA VAL A 16 -7.16 17.86 -35.75
C VAL A 16 -5.74 18.25 -36.27
N THR A 17 -4.69 17.87 -35.50
CA THR A 17 -3.46 17.11 -35.89
C THR A 17 -2.67 16.78 -34.61
N ALA A 18 -2.46 15.54 -34.14
CA ALA A 18 -1.84 14.33 -34.71
C ALA A 18 -0.29 14.29 -34.60
N ALA A 19 0.22 13.59 -33.58
CA ALA A 19 1.54 12.96 -33.57
C ALA A 19 1.61 11.84 -32.51
N VAL A 20 1.72 10.59 -32.97
CA VAL A 20 2.12 9.42 -32.16
C VAL A 20 3.65 9.43 -32.05
N VAL A 21 4.25 9.04 -30.91
CA VAL A 21 5.53 8.29 -30.83
C VAL A 21 5.77 7.78 -29.39
N THR A 22 5.78 6.45 -29.26
CA THR A 22 6.46 5.58 -28.27
C THR A 22 6.65 6.06 -26.81
N GLY A 23 5.89 5.45 -25.90
CA GLY A 23 6.21 5.37 -24.45
C GLY A 23 5.90 3.99 -23.83
N ALA A 24 5.53 2.98 -24.63
CA ALA A 24 5.23 1.63 -24.16
C ALA A 24 6.48 0.74 -24.21
N TRP A 25 7.44 1.03 -23.33
CA TRP A 25 8.66 0.25 -23.13
C TRP A 25 8.88 0.05 -21.62
N TRP A 26 8.13 -0.88 -21.00
CA TRP A 26 8.56 -1.69 -19.85
C TRP A 26 7.53 -2.78 -19.46
N TRP A 27 7.08 -3.56 -20.45
CA TRP A 27 6.47 -4.87 -20.19
C TRP A 27 6.74 -5.81 -21.37
N TYR A 28 7.87 -6.52 -21.31
CA TYR A 28 8.11 -7.69 -22.15
C TYR A 28 8.92 -8.73 -21.38
N SER A 29 8.52 -9.98 -21.55
CA SER A 29 9.09 -11.15 -20.90
C SER A 29 10.46 -11.49 -21.48
N SER A 30 11.41 -11.90 -20.63
CA SER A 30 12.53 -12.74 -21.08
C SER A 30 12.16 -14.18 -20.81
N ASP A 31 11.78 -14.88 -21.87
CA ASP A 31 11.73 -16.35 -21.92
C ASP A 31 13.11 -16.91 -22.31
N SER A 32 13.26 -18.23 -22.24
CA SER A 32 14.40 -19.12 -22.48
C SER A 32 15.31 -18.78 -23.71
N SER A 33 16.53 -19.34 -23.87
CA SER A 33 16.92 -20.73 -23.57
C SER A 33 18.45 -21.00 -23.52
N ASP A 34 18.77 -22.22 -23.05
CA ASP A 34 19.88 -23.12 -23.43
C ASP A 34 21.35 -22.90 -22.97
N ASP A 35 21.74 -23.79 -22.06
CA ASP A 35 22.91 -24.69 -22.09
C ASP A 35 24.29 -24.19 -22.56
N GLU A 36 25.22 -24.10 -21.60
CA GLU A 36 26.63 -24.49 -21.84
C GLU A 36 27.19 -25.26 -20.63
N SER A 37 27.50 -26.54 -20.85
CA SER A 37 28.06 -27.45 -19.84
C SER A 37 29.57 -27.24 -19.69
N SER A 38 30.06 -27.08 -18.46
CA SER A 38 31.48 -27.24 -18.16
C SER A 38 31.69 -28.07 -16.88
N ASP A 39 32.25 -29.27 -17.07
CA ASP A 39 32.66 -30.15 -15.98
C ASP A 39 33.94 -29.61 -15.31
N ALA A 40 33.91 -29.36 -14.00
CA ALA A 40 35.11 -29.06 -13.21
C ALA A 40 35.00 -29.56 -11.75
N GLU A 41 35.73 -30.65 -11.50
CA GLU A 41 36.24 -31.19 -10.22
C GLU A 41 35.48 -30.96 -8.90
N ILE A 42 35.04 -32.09 -8.36
CA ILE A 42 34.80 -32.30 -6.92
C ILE A 42 36.10 -32.06 -6.16
N THR A 43 36.13 -31.04 -5.28
CA THR A 43 37.08 -30.98 -4.16
C THR A 43 36.33 -31.05 -2.83
N ASP A 44 36.15 -32.29 -2.38
CA ASP A 44 35.48 -32.63 -1.13
C ASP A 44 36.24 -32.05 0.07
N SER A 45 35.68 -30.99 0.66
CA SER A 45 36.23 -30.32 1.84
C SER A 45 35.14 -30.17 2.90
N LEU A 46 34.91 -31.28 3.60
CA LEU A 46 34.10 -31.38 4.82
C LEU A 46 34.45 -30.28 5.84
N ASN A 47 33.70 -29.18 5.82
CA ASN A 47 33.71 -28.20 6.89
C ASN A 47 32.37 -28.27 7.65
N SER A 48 32.42 -28.87 8.84
CA SER A 48 31.27 -29.10 9.72
C SER A 48 30.72 -27.78 10.31
N GLY A 49 29.46 -27.43 10.01
CA GLY A 49 28.92 -26.10 10.35
C GLY A 49 27.41 -25.98 10.62
N GLY A 50 26.70 -27.08 10.88
CA GLY A 50 25.27 -27.05 11.25
C GLY A 50 24.27 -26.91 10.08
N PRO A 51 22.98 -27.19 10.30
CA PRO A 51 21.97 -27.04 9.26
C PRO A 51 21.76 -25.55 8.94
N ALA A 52 21.87 -25.19 7.66
CA ALA A 52 21.58 -23.84 7.17
C ALA A 52 20.10 -23.51 7.42
N GLY A 53 19.83 -22.84 8.54
CA GLY A 53 18.51 -22.36 8.89
C GLY A 53 17.97 -21.48 7.78
N HIS A 54 16.87 -21.89 7.16
CA HIS A 54 16.21 -21.06 6.16
C HIS A 54 15.83 -19.73 6.82
N PRO A 55 16.02 -18.58 6.15
CA PRO A 55 15.62 -17.30 6.70
C PRO A 55 14.13 -17.35 7.02
N ILE A 56 13.78 -17.23 8.30
CA ILE A 56 12.39 -17.23 8.74
C ILE A 56 11.75 -15.96 8.19
N HIS A 57 11.00 -16.10 7.10
CA HIS A 57 10.28 -14.98 6.49
C HIS A 57 9.29 -14.43 7.51
N LYS A 58 9.42 -13.13 7.82
CA LYS A 58 8.49 -12.44 8.71
C LYS A 58 7.08 -12.47 8.09
N PRO A 59 6.01 -12.63 8.88
CA PRO A 59 4.66 -12.50 8.37
C PRO A 59 4.46 -11.11 7.76
N ARG A 60 3.82 -11.06 6.58
CA ARG A 60 3.50 -9.81 5.89
C ARG A 60 2.43 -9.03 6.65
N LEU A 61 2.60 -7.71 6.74
CA LEU A 61 1.63 -6.78 7.32
C LEU A 61 1.38 -5.64 6.33
N THR A 62 0.12 -5.31 6.05
CA THR A 62 -0.24 -4.12 5.26
C THR A 62 -0.86 -3.04 6.13
N LEU A 63 -0.47 -1.79 5.89
CA LEU A 63 -0.93 -0.60 6.61
C LEU A 63 -1.45 0.45 5.61
N SER A 64 -2.67 0.95 5.80
CA SER A 64 -3.14 2.17 5.12
C SER A 64 -2.51 3.39 5.79
N GLY A 65 -1.67 4.14 5.09
CA GLY A 65 -0.89 5.20 5.73
C GLY A 65 -1.54 6.58 5.76
N ASN A 66 -2.58 6.82 4.96
CA ASN A 66 -3.16 8.15 4.75
C ASN A 66 -3.50 8.88 6.06
N GLU A 67 -4.23 8.22 6.95
CA GLU A 67 -4.67 8.79 8.22
C GLU A 67 -3.84 8.27 9.42
N LEU A 68 -2.88 7.38 9.19
CA LEU A 68 -2.06 6.76 10.25
C LEU A 68 -0.62 7.27 10.32
N LEU A 69 -0.09 7.76 9.21
CA LEU A 69 1.26 8.30 9.13
C LEU A 69 1.30 9.80 8.95
N PHE A 70 0.25 10.38 8.36
CA PHE A 70 0.22 11.78 7.95
C PHE A 70 -0.90 12.55 8.65
N ASP A 71 -0.69 13.85 8.81
CA ASP A 71 -1.77 14.79 9.12
C ASP A 71 -2.49 15.26 7.85
N ARG A 72 -3.38 16.26 8.01
CA ARG A 72 -4.17 16.81 6.89
C ARG A 72 -3.35 17.64 5.90
N GLU A 73 -2.14 18.04 6.27
CA GLU A 73 -1.20 18.81 5.45
C GLU A 73 -0.13 17.88 4.82
N LEU A 74 -0.26 16.56 5.03
CA LEU A 74 0.65 15.49 4.59
C LEU A 74 2.01 15.49 5.31
N HIS A 75 2.11 16.12 6.48
CA HIS A 75 3.29 16.00 7.33
C HIS A 75 3.27 14.71 8.15
N ILE A 76 4.44 14.10 8.33
CA ILE A 76 4.57 12.82 9.04
C ILE A 76 4.36 13.02 10.54
N LEU A 77 3.38 12.32 11.11
CA LEU A 77 3.08 12.33 12.53
C LEU A 77 4.24 11.71 13.34
N PRO A 78 4.73 12.38 14.42
CA PRO A 78 5.89 11.89 15.17
C PRO A 78 5.73 10.49 15.80
N GLU A 79 4.54 10.11 16.25
CA GLU A 79 4.30 8.79 16.85
C GLU A 79 4.36 7.63 15.83
N SER A 80 4.13 7.92 14.53
CA SER A 80 4.08 6.91 13.47
C SER A 80 5.42 6.22 13.26
N TRP A 81 6.51 6.95 13.49
CA TRP A 81 7.88 6.43 13.52
C TRP A 81 8.07 5.28 14.52
N LYS A 82 7.60 5.49 15.75
CA LYS A 82 7.69 4.54 16.87
C LYS A 82 6.83 3.30 16.62
N TYR A 83 5.67 3.46 15.97
CA TYR A 83 4.84 2.33 15.58
C TYR A 83 5.49 1.50 14.48
N LEU A 84 5.99 2.13 13.42
CA LEU A 84 6.64 1.40 12.31
C LEU A 84 7.97 0.77 12.70
N ASP A 85 8.78 1.43 13.53
CA ASP A 85 10.00 0.81 14.06
C ASP A 85 9.67 -0.44 14.88
N LYS A 86 8.62 -0.43 15.72
CA LYS A 86 8.16 -1.66 16.39
C LYS A 86 7.67 -2.73 15.43
N LEU A 87 6.89 -2.36 14.42
CA LEU A 87 6.29 -3.32 13.48
C LEU A 87 7.34 -3.98 12.57
N ARG A 88 8.31 -3.24 12.01
CA ARG A 88 9.33 -3.80 11.10
C ARG A 88 10.23 -4.85 11.76
N HIS A 89 10.36 -4.84 13.09
CA HIS A 89 11.11 -5.87 13.81
C HIS A 89 10.39 -7.23 13.76
N GLN A 90 9.05 -7.25 13.76
CA GLN A 90 8.21 -8.45 13.81
C GLN A 90 7.64 -8.87 12.45
N PHE A 91 7.35 -7.90 11.58
CA PHE A 91 6.61 -8.08 10.32
C PHE A 91 7.41 -7.65 9.10
N ASP A 92 7.04 -8.19 7.94
CA ASP A 92 7.41 -7.60 6.65
C ASP A 92 6.35 -6.55 6.26
N VAL A 93 6.67 -5.28 6.45
CA VAL A 93 5.69 -4.18 6.41
C VAL A 93 5.56 -3.61 5.01
N TYR A 94 4.32 -3.57 4.53
CA TYR A 94 3.88 -2.90 3.31
C TYR A 94 3.02 -1.71 3.67
N LEU A 95 3.35 -0.55 3.11
CA LEU A 95 2.64 0.70 3.31
C LEU A 95 1.87 1.05 2.04
N ILE A 96 0.57 1.30 2.17
CA ILE A 96 -0.30 1.63 1.04
C ILE A 96 -0.91 3.02 1.25
N LEU A 97 -0.74 3.89 0.27
CA LEU A 97 -1.27 5.26 0.28
C LEU A 97 -2.21 5.49 -0.90
N THR A 98 -3.36 6.08 -0.64
CA THR A 98 -4.24 6.62 -1.66
C THR A 98 -3.85 8.07 -1.99
N VAL A 99 -3.61 8.35 -3.26
CA VAL A 99 -3.16 9.64 -3.81
C VAL A 99 -3.98 9.99 -5.04
N GLN A 100 -4.17 11.27 -5.32
CA GLN A 100 -4.98 11.74 -6.45
C GLN A 100 -4.23 11.55 -7.78
N ASP A 101 -2.93 11.81 -7.78
CA ASP A 101 -2.07 11.81 -8.96
C ASP A 101 -0.61 11.46 -8.61
N GLN A 102 0.24 11.51 -9.64
CA GLN A 102 1.67 11.23 -9.51
C GLN A 102 2.44 12.34 -8.79
N GLU A 103 1.99 13.59 -8.89
CA GLU A 103 2.63 14.74 -8.23
C GLU A 103 2.50 14.65 -6.71
N GLN A 104 1.31 14.28 -6.21
CA GLN A 104 1.10 13.98 -4.80
C GLN A 104 1.91 12.76 -4.34
N ALA A 105 2.00 11.71 -5.16
CA ALA A 105 2.81 10.54 -4.84
C ALA A 105 4.30 10.89 -4.67
N ASP A 106 4.84 11.73 -5.55
CA ASP A 106 6.25 12.14 -5.50
C ASP A 106 6.51 13.18 -4.40
N SER A 107 5.55 14.07 -4.12
CA SER A 107 5.58 14.95 -2.95
C SER A 107 5.70 14.15 -1.64
N ILE A 108 4.87 13.11 -1.47
CA ILE A 108 4.92 12.23 -0.29
C ILE A 108 6.23 11.46 -0.21
N LYS A 109 6.76 10.94 -1.34
CA LYS A 109 8.09 10.28 -1.35
C LYS A 109 9.19 11.23 -0.89
N ASN A 110 9.15 12.49 -1.34
CA ASN A 110 10.14 13.49 -0.95
C ASN A 110 10.06 13.81 0.55
N GLU A 111 8.86 13.95 1.12
CA GLU A 111 8.68 14.15 2.58
C GLU A 111 9.19 12.95 3.39
N LEU A 112 8.86 11.72 2.96
CA LEU A 112 9.37 10.48 3.55
C LEU A 112 10.91 10.39 3.45
N GLN A 113 11.49 10.84 2.33
CA GLN A 113 12.94 10.88 2.15
C GLN A 113 13.61 11.94 3.05
N HIS A 114 13.06 13.15 3.12
CA HIS A 114 13.56 14.23 3.98
C HIS A 114 13.51 13.86 5.46
N ALA A 115 12.47 13.15 5.89
CA ALA A 115 12.37 12.63 7.24
C ALA A 115 13.29 11.42 7.51
N ASN A 116 14.00 10.89 6.49
CA ASN A 116 14.80 9.64 6.55
C ASN A 116 13.97 8.38 6.83
N PHE A 117 12.69 8.38 6.46
CA PHE A 117 11.72 7.32 6.76
C PHE A 117 12.06 5.98 6.10
N PHE A 118 12.76 6.03 4.96
CA PHE A 118 13.28 4.84 4.26
C PHE A 118 14.40 4.10 5.01
N SER A 119 14.87 4.62 6.15
CA SER A 119 15.69 3.85 7.10
C SER A 119 14.87 2.84 7.93
N LEU A 120 13.53 3.01 7.99
CA LEU A 120 12.59 2.11 8.65
C LEU A 120 11.85 1.20 7.65
N LEU A 121 11.46 1.74 6.49
CA LEU A 121 10.63 1.07 5.50
C LEU A 121 11.38 0.93 4.16
N ASP A 122 11.30 -0.25 3.55
CA ASP A 122 11.78 -0.48 2.19
C ASP A 122 10.92 0.32 1.19
N ILE A 123 11.55 1.14 0.34
CA ILE A 123 10.86 1.93 -0.68
C ILE A 123 10.08 1.07 -1.69
N GLN A 124 10.49 -0.18 -1.91
CA GLN A 124 9.77 -1.13 -2.78
C GLN A 124 8.46 -1.63 -2.15
N LYS A 125 8.25 -1.37 -0.86
CA LYS A 125 7.06 -1.74 -0.09
C LYS A 125 6.17 -0.53 0.22
N LEU A 126 6.51 0.65 -0.31
CA LEU A 126 5.64 1.82 -0.37
C LEU A 126 4.84 1.78 -1.69
N LEU A 127 3.54 1.54 -1.58
CA LEU A 127 2.63 1.37 -2.70
C LEU A 127 1.61 2.51 -2.75
N PHE A 128 1.25 2.91 -3.96
CA PHE A 128 0.31 4.01 -4.21
C PHE A 128 -0.93 3.51 -4.95
N SER A 129 -2.09 4.06 -4.62
CA SER A 129 -3.36 3.81 -5.30
C SER A 129 -4.11 5.11 -5.57
N GLN A 130 -4.95 5.15 -6.60
CA GLN A 130 -5.88 6.26 -6.80
C GLN A 130 -7.28 6.02 -6.21
N THR A 131 -7.59 4.78 -5.80
CA THR A 131 -8.94 4.41 -5.36
C THR A 131 -8.92 3.46 -4.15
N THR A 132 -9.97 3.54 -3.33
CA THR A 132 -10.27 2.60 -2.25
C THR A 132 -10.32 1.14 -2.74
N GLU A 133 -10.84 0.92 -3.95
CA GLU A 133 -10.88 -0.41 -4.58
C GLU A 133 -9.50 -0.92 -4.98
N GLY A 134 -8.67 -0.05 -5.59
CA GLY A 134 -7.28 -0.38 -5.91
C GLY A 134 -6.45 -0.72 -4.67
N ARG A 135 -6.66 0.01 -3.56
CA ARG A 135 -6.07 -0.32 -2.25
C ARG A 135 -6.48 -1.72 -1.79
N GLY A 136 -7.78 -2.04 -1.82
CA GLY A 136 -8.29 -3.37 -1.50
C GLY A 136 -7.75 -4.50 -2.40
N HIS A 137 -7.52 -4.23 -3.68
CA HIS A 137 -6.93 -5.22 -4.61
C HIS A 137 -5.44 -5.47 -4.31
N MET A 138 -4.65 -4.42 -4.06
CA MET A 138 -3.25 -4.59 -3.65
C MET A 138 -3.14 -5.35 -2.33
N VAL A 139 -3.97 -5.03 -1.34
CA VAL A 139 -4.03 -5.76 -0.06
C VAL A 139 -4.27 -7.25 -0.28
N ARG A 140 -5.18 -7.65 -1.18
CA ARG A 140 -5.40 -9.07 -1.51
C ARG A 140 -4.19 -9.71 -2.19
N HIS A 141 -3.55 -9.04 -3.16
CA HIS A 141 -2.38 -9.59 -3.88
C HIS A 141 -1.11 -9.69 -3.03
N ILE A 142 -0.97 -8.87 -1.98
CA ILE A 142 0.15 -8.97 -1.03
C ILE A 142 0.00 -10.20 -0.11
N GLU A 143 -1.22 -10.72 0.05
CA GLU A 143 -1.57 -11.83 0.94
C GLU A 143 -1.00 -11.63 2.37
N PRO A 144 -1.30 -10.51 3.04
CA PRO A 144 -0.78 -10.23 4.37
C PRO A 144 -1.40 -11.16 5.42
N TYR A 145 -0.64 -11.43 6.48
CA TYR A 145 -1.16 -12.08 7.67
C TYR A 145 -2.03 -11.11 8.49
N ILE A 146 -1.63 -9.83 8.52
CA ILE A 146 -2.35 -8.74 9.19
C ILE A 146 -2.57 -7.57 8.23
N HIS A 147 -3.78 -7.04 8.19
CA HIS A 147 -4.09 -5.77 7.53
C HIS A 147 -4.65 -4.74 8.51
N ILE A 148 -4.23 -3.48 8.38
CA ILE A 148 -4.64 -2.37 9.22
C ILE A 148 -5.13 -1.22 8.32
N ASP A 149 -6.39 -0.81 8.47
CA ASP A 149 -6.99 0.28 7.68
C ASP A 149 -7.99 1.09 8.52
N SER A 150 -8.16 2.36 8.13
CA SER A 150 -9.10 3.35 8.65
C SER A 150 -10.44 3.33 7.90
N ASP A 151 -10.49 2.70 6.72
CA ASP A 151 -11.69 2.52 5.90
C ASP A 151 -12.35 1.17 6.17
N ILE A 152 -13.53 1.22 6.80
CA ILE A 152 -14.30 0.03 7.15
C ILE A 152 -14.72 -0.79 5.93
N ALA A 153 -14.99 -0.15 4.78
CA ALA A 153 -15.43 -0.83 3.56
C ALA A 153 -14.30 -1.62 2.89
N ILE A 154 -13.04 -1.22 3.10
CA ILE A 154 -11.89 -2.06 2.74
C ILE A 154 -11.80 -3.24 3.69
N VAL A 155 -11.81 -3.01 5.00
CA VAL A 155 -11.74 -4.07 6.02
C VAL A 155 -12.80 -5.15 5.76
N GLU A 156 -14.05 -4.76 5.50
CA GLU A 156 -15.13 -5.68 5.12
C GLU A 156 -14.84 -6.50 3.85
N LYS A 157 -14.28 -5.87 2.82
CA LYS A 157 -13.95 -6.51 1.54
C LYS A 157 -12.76 -7.47 1.64
N VAL A 158 -11.79 -7.23 2.54
CA VAL A 158 -10.54 -8.01 2.60
C VAL A 158 -10.51 -9.02 3.76
N ALA A 159 -11.28 -8.82 4.83
CA ALA A 159 -11.36 -9.75 5.96
C ALA A 159 -11.71 -11.22 5.60
N PRO A 160 -12.45 -11.56 4.53
CA PRO A 160 -12.64 -12.96 4.13
C PRO A 160 -11.35 -13.67 3.66
N PHE A 161 -10.29 -12.92 3.33
CA PHE A 161 -9.06 -13.41 2.72
C PHE A 161 -7.84 -13.27 3.65
N ILE A 162 -7.98 -12.58 4.79
CA ILE A 162 -6.85 -12.17 5.64
C ILE A 162 -7.04 -12.76 7.06
N PRO A 163 -6.02 -13.43 7.63
CA PRO A 163 -6.13 -14.07 8.95
C PRO A 163 -6.49 -13.11 10.09
N ARG A 164 -6.08 -11.84 10.02
CA ARG A 164 -6.43 -10.79 11.00
C ARG A 164 -6.52 -9.41 10.33
N CYS A 165 -7.64 -8.73 10.49
CA CYS A 165 -7.79 -7.32 10.14
C CYS A 165 -7.92 -6.47 11.41
N ILE A 166 -7.38 -5.25 11.37
CA ILE A 166 -7.53 -4.24 12.41
C ILE A 166 -8.19 -3.03 11.78
N TYR A 167 -9.39 -2.69 12.25
CA TYR A 167 -10.08 -1.47 11.91
C TYR A 167 -9.71 -0.36 12.90
N LEU A 168 -9.14 0.73 12.39
CA LEU A 168 -8.76 1.89 13.19
C LEU A 168 -9.80 3.01 13.05
N ASP A 169 -10.69 3.06 14.03
CA ASP A 169 -11.75 4.06 14.09
C ASP A 169 -11.22 5.39 14.63
N GLN A 170 -10.98 6.31 13.71
CA GLN A 170 -10.56 7.68 14.02
C GLN A 170 -11.75 8.63 14.22
N ASN A 171 -12.98 8.19 13.95
CA ASN A 171 -14.17 9.03 13.88
C ASN A 171 -15.26 8.47 14.79
N ALA A 172 -15.15 8.76 16.10
CA ALA A 172 -16.10 8.33 17.14
C ALA A 172 -17.59 8.70 16.90
N SER A 173 -17.90 9.47 15.86
CA SER A 173 -19.27 9.77 15.40
C SER A 173 -19.86 8.71 14.45
N ALA A 174 -19.06 7.78 13.91
CA ALA A 174 -19.46 6.78 12.90
C ALA A 174 -19.92 5.43 13.48
N LEU A 175 -19.99 5.31 14.81
CA LEU A 175 -20.26 4.06 15.57
C LEU A 175 -21.56 3.32 15.22
N VAL A 176 -22.48 3.94 14.47
CA VAL A 176 -23.81 3.39 14.17
C VAL A 176 -23.79 2.36 13.03
N GLU A 177 -22.81 2.43 12.11
CA GLU A 177 -22.74 1.50 10.97
C GLU A 177 -21.86 0.25 11.23
N THR A 178 -21.10 0.25 12.33
CA THR A 178 -19.99 -0.70 12.53
C THR A 178 -20.41 -2.06 13.12
N GLU A 179 -21.58 -2.18 13.77
CA GLU A 179 -22.04 -3.42 14.43
C GLU A 179 -22.21 -4.62 13.47
N ALA A 180 -22.44 -4.37 12.18
CA ALA A 180 -22.54 -5.44 11.19
C ALA A 180 -21.18 -6.11 10.90
N VAL A 181 -20.10 -5.32 10.97
CA VAL A 181 -18.73 -5.73 10.58
C VAL A 181 -18.08 -6.61 11.63
N PHE A 182 -18.30 -6.29 12.90
CA PHE A 182 -17.74 -7.02 14.05
C PHE A 182 -18.31 -8.43 14.26
N LYS A 183 -19.20 -8.91 13.37
CA LYS A 183 -19.66 -10.30 13.35
C LYS A 183 -18.60 -11.29 12.86
N ARG A 184 -17.45 -10.82 12.35
CA ARG A 184 -16.32 -11.68 11.96
C ARG A 184 -15.26 -11.72 13.04
N ASN A 185 -14.95 -12.93 13.53
CA ASN A 185 -14.01 -13.19 14.62
C ASN A 185 -12.54 -12.77 14.32
N ASN A 186 -12.21 -12.37 13.09
CA ASN A 186 -10.88 -11.94 12.67
C ASN A 186 -10.74 -10.42 12.48
N VAL A 187 -11.75 -9.62 12.82
CA VAL A 187 -11.68 -8.15 12.78
C VAL A 187 -11.57 -7.58 14.19
N GLU A 188 -10.47 -6.90 14.48
CA GLU A 188 -10.22 -6.19 15.74
C GLU A 188 -10.57 -4.70 15.58
N HIS A 189 -11.34 -4.13 16.52
CA HIS A 189 -11.63 -2.70 16.58
C HIS A 189 -10.67 -2.02 17.55
N LEU A 190 -10.00 -0.95 17.10
CA LEU A 190 -9.22 -0.09 18.00
C LEU A 190 -9.46 1.37 17.63
N GLN A 191 -9.44 2.26 18.62
CA GLN A 191 -9.42 3.72 18.38
C GLN A 191 -8.01 4.24 18.08
N ARG A 192 -6.97 3.52 18.55
CA ARG A 192 -5.56 3.89 18.36
C ARG A 192 -4.72 2.65 18.12
N LEU A 193 -3.78 2.77 17.19
CA LEU A 193 -2.83 1.69 16.90
C LEU A 193 -2.02 1.29 18.15
N ALA A 194 -1.71 2.25 19.04
CA ALA A 194 -1.00 2.03 20.30
C ALA A 194 -1.66 1.01 21.25
N ASP A 195 -2.98 0.85 21.19
CA ASP A 195 -3.73 -0.05 22.08
C ASP A 195 -3.66 -1.52 21.60
N SER A 196 -3.23 -1.72 20.35
CA SER A 196 -3.09 -3.02 19.69
C SER A 196 -2.12 -3.94 20.44
N SER A 197 -2.42 -5.23 20.44
CA SER A 197 -1.48 -6.26 20.90
C SER A 197 -0.19 -6.35 20.07
N LEU A 198 -0.14 -5.75 18.88
CA LEU A 198 1.06 -5.72 18.01
C LEU A 198 2.20 -4.83 18.54
N LEU A 199 1.89 -3.89 19.43
CA LEU A 199 2.84 -2.86 19.89
C LEU A 199 3.21 -2.95 21.37
N LYS A 200 2.78 -4.02 22.07
CA LYS A 200 3.02 -4.23 23.50
C LYS A 200 4.41 -4.80 23.76
#